data_AF-A0A848SXG2-F1
#
_entry.id   AF-A0A848SXG2-F1
#
_cell.length_a   1.000
_cell.length_b   1.000
_cell.length_c   1.000
_cell.angle_alpha   90.00
_cell.angle_beta   90.00
_cell.angle_gamma   90.00
#
_symmetry.space_group_name_H-M   'P 1'
#
loop_
_entity.id
_entity.type
_entity.pdbx_description
1 polymer ?
#
loop_
_entity_poly.entity_id
_entity_poly.type
_entity_poly.pdbx_seq_one_letter_code
_entity_poly.pdbx_strand_id
1 'polypeptide(L)'
;MDATALKNAFKILKVEEHASLDQVKRAYRAQAKIKHPDRNPSPTAHEEFVELTEAYELIQNALNPATTPVIDHDLARKEARKRAEDYAKMRYEQFIKSDYYKDTVAVEVVGKVIVLLLFTSIMILIPVMTLLFEGVRAFFSSLILVLIISPILVIYRKEFTLNGVQVAFNRLFKLKATWYFLILIFNGFVFFKIGLSTLISIPTLLLLFFVVPLMIYLIDRVILMIGKRLFNMFILGSFTVSLILMINFIFSEIIRTEQHYYIKPVSSTLLVFEGNGYDKYPGVRIFYKMDNIKENDGLEFTLEKGFFGINVVKNFEFISKR
;
A
#
# COMPACT_ATOMS: atom_id res chain seq x y z
N MET A 1 30.87 13.54 8.35
CA MET A 1 30.99 12.24 9.04
C MET A 1 32.35 11.64 8.70
N ASP A 2 33.07 11.13 9.69
CA ASP A 2 34.39 10.53 9.49
C ASP A 2 34.25 9.17 8.79
N ALA A 3 34.71 9.09 7.54
CA ALA A 3 34.66 7.86 6.73
C ALA A 3 35.40 6.70 7.41
N THR A 4 36.39 7.01 8.24
CA THR A 4 37.19 6.04 9.01
C THR A 4 36.34 5.37 10.10
N ALA A 5 35.52 6.14 10.82
CA ALA A 5 34.64 5.63 11.86
C ALA A 5 33.56 4.69 11.29
N LEU A 6 32.99 5.05 10.13
CA LEU A 6 32.01 4.21 9.44
C LEU A 6 32.64 2.88 8.97
N LYS A 7 33.84 2.93 8.39
CA LYS A 7 34.60 1.73 7.98
C LYS A 7 34.89 0.80 9.17
N ASN A 8 35.26 1.36 10.32
CA ASN A 8 35.50 0.59 11.53
C ASN A 8 34.20 -0.01 12.09
N ALA A 9 33.09 0.71 12.01
CA ALA A 9 31.78 0.18 12.43
C ALA A 9 31.39 -1.06 11.61
N PHE A 10 31.57 -1.05 10.27
CA PHE A 10 31.32 -2.23 9.42
C PHE A 10 32.20 -3.43 9.83
N LYS A 11 33.47 -3.19 10.17
CA LYS A 11 34.38 -4.23 10.68
C LYS A 11 33.94 -4.80 12.03
N ILE A 12 33.51 -3.96 12.97
CA ILE A 12 32.99 -4.41 14.29
C ILE A 12 31.78 -5.33 14.08
N LEU A 13 30.86 -4.95 13.19
CA LEU A 13 29.69 -5.76 12.83
C LEU A 13 30.02 -6.95 11.93
N LYS A 14 31.26 -7.11 11.47
CA LYS A 14 31.73 -8.19 10.59
C LYS A 14 30.89 -8.28 9.31
N VAL A 15 30.63 -7.13 8.69
CA VAL A 15 29.88 -7.00 7.44
C VAL A 15 30.70 -6.19 6.43
N GLU A 16 30.39 -6.37 5.14
CA GLU A 16 31.04 -5.61 4.06
C GLU A 16 30.64 -4.13 4.10
N GLU A 17 31.50 -3.25 3.57
CA GLU A 17 31.28 -1.79 3.54
C GLU A 17 30.07 -1.37 2.70
N HIS A 18 29.59 -2.26 1.83
CA HIS A 18 28.40 -2.08 1.00
C HIS A 18 27.20 -2.89 1.49
N ALA A 19 27.24 -3.40 2.73
CA ALA A 19 26.16 -4.20 3.27
C ALA A 19 24.85 -3.40 3.37
N SER A 20 23.74 -4.03 2.98
CA SER A 20 22.41 -3.44 3.13
C SER A 20 22.02 -3.32 4.61
N LEU A 21 21.11 -2.38 4.92
CA LEU A 21 20.62 -2.20 6.30
C LEU A 21 20.09 -3.51 6.92
N ASP A 22 19.50 -4.38 6.11
CA ASP A 22 19.02 -5.69 6.56
C ASP A 22 20.15 -6.68 6.88
N GLN A 23 21.26 -6.64 6.14
CA GLN A 23 22.47 -7.41 6.47
C GLN A 23 23.08 -6.91 7.79
N VAL A 24 23.17 -5.59 7.96
CA VAL A 24 23.67 -4.96 9.19
C VAL A 24 22.81 -5.33 10.41
N LYS A 25 21.47 -5.24 10.31
CA LYS A 25 20.53 -5.66 11.37
C LYS A 25 20.62 -7.14 11.73
N ARG A 26 20.85 -8.02 10.74
CA ARG A 26 21.04 -9.45 10.97
C ARG A 26 22.35 -9.73 11.71
N ALA A 27 23.44 -9.12 11.24
CA ALA A 27 24.75 -9.25 11.88
C ALA A 27 24.74 -8.72 13.33
N TYR A 28 24.11 -7.56 13.56
CA TYR A 28 23.91 -7.01 14.90
C TYR A 28 23.19 -8.00 15.81
N ARG A 29 22.03 -8.54 15.40
CA ARG A 29 21.27 -9.51 16.23
C ARG A 29 22.07 -10.77 16.55
N ALA A 30 22.81 -11.29 15.57
CA ALA A 30 23.65 -12.47 15.75
C ALA A 30 24.76 -12.22 16.76
N GLN A 31 25.47 -11.09 16.63
CA GLN A 31 26.53 -10.71 17.56
C GLN A 31 26.00 -10.31 18.93
N ALA A 32 24.89 -9.59 19.01
CA ALA A 32 24.27 -9.16 20.27
C ALA A 32 23.87 -10.36 21.13
N LYS A 33 23.36 -11.44 20.52
CA LYS A 33 23.07 -12.68 21.24
C LYS A 33 24.31 -13.33 21.87
N ILE A 34 25.47 -13.19 21.24
CA ILE A 34 26.73 -13.78 21.69
C ILE A 34 27.43 -12.87 22.70
N LYS A 35 27.45 -11.56 22.46
CA LYS A 35 28.21 -10.57 23.24
C LYS A 35 27.47 -10.01 24.46
N HIS A 36 26.15 -10.22 24.58
CA HIS A 36 25.38 -9.67 25.69
C HIS A 36 25.91 -10.12 27.06
N PRO A 37 26.13 -9.22 28.05
CA PRO A 37 26.77 -9.55 29.33
C PRO A 37 26.08 -10.65 30.14
N ASP A 38 24.75 -10.70 30.10
CA ASP A 38 23.94 -11.76 30.74
C ASP A 38 24.20 -13.18 30.17
N ARG A 39 24.79 -13.28 28.97
CA ARG A 39 25.09 -14.56 28.29
C ARG A 39 26.58 -14.81 28.08
N ASN A 40 27.39 -13.76 28.12
CA ASN A 40 28.82 -13.81 27.91
C ASN A 40 29.55 -13.54 29.24
N PRO A 41 30.20 -14.54 29.84
CA PRO A 41 30.88 -14.39 31.12
C PRO A 41 32.21 -13.60 31.03
N SER A 42 32.62 -13.15 29.83
CA SER A 42 33.84 -12.35 29.67
C SER A 42 33.77 -11.05 30.48
N PRO A 43 34.85 -10.64 31.18
CA PRO A 43 34.90 -9.35 31.86
C PRO A 43 34.77 -8.15 30.90
N THR A 44 35.09 -8.35 29.60
CA THR A 44 34.96 -7.34 28.54
C THR A 44 33.59 -7.35 27.85
N ALA A 45 32.69 -8.27 28.19
CA ALA A 45 31.40 -8.44 27.50
C ALA A 45 30.55 -7.15 27.49
N HIS A 46 30.61 -6.37 28.57
CA HIS A 46 29.91 -5.09 28.67
C HIS A 46 30.39 -4.11 27.61
N GLU A 47 31.69 -3.82 27.58
CA GLU A 47 32.27 -2.86 26.63
C GLU A 47 32.11 -3.36 25.18
N GLU A 48 32.30 -4.66 24.95
CA GLU A 48 32.12 -5.25 23.62
C GLU A 48 30.68 -5.13 23.10
N PHE A 49 29.69 -5.22 23.97
CA PHE A 49 28.29 -5.03 23.60
C PHE A 49 27.97 -3.55 23.34
N VAL A 50 28.57 -2.65 24.12
CA VAL A 50 28.45 -1.20 23.93
C VAL A 50 29.02 -0.81 22.57
N GLU A 51 30.26 -1.22 22.26
CA GLU A 51 30.91 -0.97 20.97
C GLU A 51 30.11 -1.54 19.79
N LEU A 52 29.58 -2.75 19.93
CA LEU A 52 28.73 -3.39 18.92
C LEU A 52 27.48 -2.55 18.62
N THR A 53 26.85 -2.03 19.67
CA THR A 53 25.61 -1.25 19.56
C THR A 53 25.87 0.15 19.01
N GLU A 54 26.95 0.82 19.43
CA GLU A 54 27.40 2.09 18.87
C GLU A 54 27.70 1.96 17.36
N ALA A 55 28.43 0.90 16.96
CA ALA A 55 28.72 0.62 15.56
C ALA A 55 27.44 0.43 14.74
N TYR A 56 26.44 -0.27 15.29
CA TYR A 56 25.18 -0.52 14.61
C TYR A 56 24.37 0.75 14.41
N GLU A 57 24.25 1.59 15.45
CA GLU A 57 23.54 2.86 15.36
C GLU A 57 24.22 3.81 14.37
N LEU A 58 25.56 3.83 14.32
CA LEU A 58 26.31 4.66 13.39
C LEU A 58 26.02 4.27 11.93
N ILE A 59 26.07 2.97 11.61
CA ILE A 59 25.76 2.49 10.25
C ILE A 59 24.29 2.70 9.93
N GLN A 60 23.39 2.45 10.88
CA GLN A 60 21.95 2.65 10.68
C GLN A 60 21.63 4.11 10.34
N ASN A 61 22.26 5.06 11.02
CA ASN A 61 22.07 6.49 10.76
C ASN A 61 22.66 6.90 9.41
N ALA A 62 23.80 6.33 9.01
CA ALA A 62 24.41 6.59 7.70
C ALA A 62 23.58 6.04 6.54
N LEU A 63 22.94 4.87 6.70
CA LEU A 63 22.17 4.20 5.65
C LEU A 63 20.70 4.65 5.58
N ASN A 64 20.14 5.26 6.64
CA ASN A 64 18.75 5.75 6.64
C ASN A 64 18.65 7.24 6.31
N PRO A 65 18.21 7.62 5.10
CA PRO A 65 18.04 9.02 4.70
C PRO A 65 16.86 9.71 5.39
N ALA A 66 15.99 8.96 6.08
CA ALA A 66 14.85 9.49 6.83
C ALA A 66 15.23 9.97 8.25
N THR A 67 16.46 9.72 8.69
CA THR A 67 16.94 10.16 10.01
C THR A 67 17.11 11.68 9.98
N THR A 68 16.58 12.37 11.00
CA THR A 68 16.76 13.82 11.14
C THR A 68 18.25 14.15 11.05
N PRO A 69 18.66 15.20 10.31
CA PRO A 69 20.06 15.59 10.25
C PRO A 69 20.56 15.82 11.68
N VAL A 70 21.55 15.04 12.09
CA VAL A 70 22.14 15.15 13.42
C VAL A 70 22.93 16.46 13.44
N ILE A 71 22.43 17.45 14.17
CA ILE A 71 23.06 18.78 14.30
C ILE A 71 24.34 18.69 15.12
N ASP A 72 24.32 17.88 16.18
CA ASP A 72 25.46 17.65 17.08
C ASP A 72 25.83 16.16 17.08
N HIS A 73 26.90 15.84 16.36
CA HIS A 73 27.40 14.46 16.23
C HIS A 73 27.98 13.91 17.54
N ASP A 74 28.52 14.76 18.42
CA ASP A 74 29.12 14.33 19.68
C ASP A 74 28.04 13.99 20.70
N LEU A 75 26.99 14.82 20.77
CA LEU A 75 25.83 14.52 21.60
C LEU A 75 25.15 13.21 21.16
N ALA A 76 24.93 13.04 19.85
CA ALA A 76 24.32 11.82 19.32
C ALA A 76 25.14 10.56 19.65
N ARG A 77 26.47 10.65 19.61
CA ARG A 77 27.34 9.55 20.00
C ARG A 77 27.24 9.24 21.50
N LYS A 78 27.23 10.26 22.36
CA LYS A 78 27.06 10.08 23.81
C LYS A 78 25.71 9.46 24.15
N GLU A 79 24.64 9.88 23.48
CA GLU A 79 23.31 9.31 23.64
C GLU A 79 23.24 7.85 23.19
N ALA A 80 23.82 7.54 22.03
CA ALA A 80 23.93 6.17 21.51
C ALA A 80 24.65 5.25 22.50
N ARG A 81 25.79 5.71 23.04
CA ARG A 81 26.54 4.98 24.06
C ARG A 81 25.74 4.75 25.32
N LYS A 82 25.06 5.77 25.84
CA LYS A 82 24.20 5.63 27.03
C LYS A 82 23.09 4.60 26.82
N ARG A 83 22.42 4.63 25.67
CA ARG A 83 21.41 3.61 25.31
C ARG A 83 22.02 2.21 25.28
N ALA A 84 23.21 2.08 24.69
CA ALA A 84 23.93 0.81 24.61
C ALA A 84 24.30 0.27 26.01
N GLU A 85 24.76 1.13 26.92
CA GLU A 85 25.04 0.78 28.31
C GLU A 85 23.78 0.35 29.06
N ASP A 86 22.66 1.05 28.85
CA ASP A 86 21.37 0.70 29.44
C ASP A 86 20.93 -0.69 28.97
N TYR A 87 21.03 -0.99 27.67
CA TYR A 87 20.75 -2.32 27.12
C TYR A 87 21.70 -3.39 27.65
N ALA A 88 22.98 -3.07 27.83
CA ALA A 88 23.97 -4.00 28.36
C ALA A 88 23.71 -4.41 29.82
N LYS A 89 23.06 -3.54 30.61
CA LYS A 89 22.67 -3.78 32.01
C LYS A 89 21.36 -4.56 32.15
N MET A 90 20.52 -4.60 31.12
CA MET A 90 19.26 -5.34 31.15
C MET A 90 19.50 -6.85 31.12
N ARG A 91 18.49 -7.64 31.52
CA ARG A 91 18.49 -9.08 31.23
C ARG A 91 18.33 -9.31 29.73
N TYR A 92 18.98 -10.34 29.18
CA TYR A 92 18.90 -10.61 27.75
C TYR A 92 17.46 -10.81 27.26
N GLU A 93 16.63 -11.48 28.08
CA GLU A 93 15.21 -11.68 27.76
C GLU A 93 14.40 -10.37 27.70
N GLN A 94 14.77 -9.37 28.49
CA GLN A 94 14.15 -8.04 28.46
C GLN A 94 14.65 -7.25 27.25
N PHE A 95 15.95 -7.34 26.95
CA PHE A 95 16.56 -6.73 25.78
C PHE A 95 15.87 -7.18 24.48
N ILE A 96 15.63 -8.48 24.28
CA ILE A 96 14.94 -8.97 23.07
C ILE A 96 13.46 -8.54 23.00
N LYS A 97 12.86 -8.17 24.13
CA LYS A 97 11.49 -7.65 24.20
C LYS A 97 11.42 -6.13 24.02
N SER A 98 12.55 -5.42 24.08
CA SER A 98 12.62 -3.98 23.85
C SER A 98 12.16 -3.59 22.45
N ASP A 99 11.64 -2.37 22.30
CA ASP A 99 11.25 -1.85 20.98
C ASP A 99 12.44 -1.74 20.04
N TYR A 100 13.61 -1.40 20.59
CA TYR A 100 14.88 -1.35 19.88
C TYR A 100 15.25 -2.69 19.22
N TYR A 101 15.25 -3.79 19.97
CA TYR A 101 15.56 -5.11 19.39
C TYR A 101 14.48 -5.56 18.40
N LYS A 102 13.19 -5.35 18.74
CA LYS A 102 12.07 -5.67 17.84
C LYS A 102 12.16 -4.92 16.51
N ASP A 103 12.67 -3.68 16.50
CA ASP A 103 12.88 -2.89 15.28
C ASP A 103 13.89 -3.52 14.31
N THR A 104 14.91 -4.19 14.86
CA THR A 104 15.91 -4.90 14.04
C THR A 104 15.34 -6.15 13.38
N VAL A 105 14.37 -6.83 14.02
CA VAL A 105 13.70 -8.03 13.51
C VAL A 105 12.61 -7.67 12.51
N ALA A 106 11.82 -6.65 12.80
CA ALA A 106 10.55 -6.49 12.14
C ALA A 106 10.65 -6.02 10.69
N VAL A 107 11.69 -5.26 10.30
CA VAL A 107 11.86 -4.86 8.89
C VAL A 107 12.07 -6.09 7.99
N GLU A 108 12.89 -7.03 8.42
CA GLU A 108 13.12 -8.30 7.70
C GLU A 108 11.82 -9.11 7.62
N VAL A 109 11.11 -9.25 8.74
CA VAL A 109 9.87 -10.04 8.78
C VAL A 109 8.78 -9.38 7.93
N VAL A 110 8.65 -8.05 7.93
CA VAL A 110 7.69 -7.33 7.07
C VAL A 110 7.94 -7.60 5.60
N GLY A 111 9.19 -7.49 5.13
CA GLY A 111 9.53 -7.77 3.73
C GLY A 111 9.14 -9.18 3.32
N LYS A 112 9.49 -10.17 4.15
CA LYS A 112 9.12 -11.57 3.92
C LYS A 112 7.60 -11.77 3.93
N VAL A 113 6.87 -11.16 4.87
CA VAL A 113 5.40 -11.26 4.97
C VAL A 113 4.74 -10.68 3.71
N ILE A 114 5.21 -9.53 3.21
CA ILE A 114 4.68 -8.93 1.98
C ILE A 114 4.86 -9.89 0.80
N VAL A 115 6.04 -10.47 0.63
CA VAL A 115 6.32 -11.46 -0.43
C VAL A 115 5.39 -12.66 -0.29
N LEU A 116 5.25 -13.20 0.92
CA LEU A 116 4.34 -14.33 1.19
C LEU A 116 2.88 -13.98 0.84
N LEU A 117 2.39 -12.82 1.25
CA LEU A 117 1.03 -12.35 0.94
C LEU A 117 0.83 -12.17 -0.56
N LEU A 118 1.82 -11.64 -1.27
CA LEU A 118 1.76 -11.46 -2.72
C LEU A 118 1.71 -12.81 -3.45
N PHE A 119 2.58 -13.75 -3.10
CA PHE A 119 2.53 -15.11 -3.66
C PHE A 119 1.21 -15.80 -3.36
N THR A 120 0.73 -15.74 -2.10
CA THR A 120 -0.55 -16.34 -1.71
C THR A 120 -1.72 -15.70 -2.45
N SER A 121 -1.71 -14.38 -2.61
CA SER A 121 -2.73 -13.64 -3.37
C SER A 121 -2.71 -14.06 -4.84
N ILE A 122 -1.53 -14.16 -5.48
CA ILE A 122 -1.39 -14.61 -6.87
C ILE A 122 -1.90 -16.04 -7.05
N MET A 123 -1.60 -16.95 -6.10
CA MET A 123 -2.06 -18.34 -6.14
C MET A 123 -3.59 -18.48 -6.10
N ILE A 124 -4.27 -17.51 -5.48
CA ILE A 124 -5.74 -17.46 -5.42
C ILE A 124 -6.28 -16.71 -6.64
N LEU A 125 -5.66 -15.59 -6.99
CA LEU A 125 -6.13 -14.68 -8.04
C LEU A 125 -6.04 -15.35 -9.41
N ILE A 126 -4.97 -16.07 -9.74
CA ILE A 126 -4.80 -16.67 -11.06
C ILE A 126 -5.92 -17.69 -11.36
N PRO A 127 -6.23 -18.68 -10.49
CA PRO A 127 -7.37 -19.57 -10.72
C PRO A 127 -8.71 -18.84 -10.79
N VAL A 128 -8.94 -17.86 -9.90
CA VAL A 128 -10.19 -17.10 -9.91
C VAL A 128 -10.34 -16.31 -11.22
N MET A 129 -9.29 -15.65 -11.68
CA MET A 129 -9.31 -14.86 -12.92
C MET A 129 -9.48 -15.77 -14.14
N THR A 130 -8.74 -16.87 -14.23
CA THR A 130 -8.90 -17.81 -15.36
C THR A 130 -10.30 -18.42 -15.39
N LEU A 131 -10.90 -18.70 -14.22
CA LEU A 131 -12.29 -19.15 -14.13
C LEU A 131 -13.28 -18.09 -14.63
N LEU A 132 -13.09 -16.82 -14.25
CA LEU A 132 -14.00 -15.73 -14.59
C LEU A 132 -13.93 -15.30 -16.06
N PHE A 133 -12.74 -15.37 -16.68
CA PHE A 133 -12.51 -14.81 -18.02
C PHE A 133 -12.33 -15.86 -19.12
N GLU A 134 -11.76 -17.04 -18.81
CA GLU A 134 -11.46 -18.08 -19.81
C GLU A 134 -12.22 -19.40 -19.58
N GLY A 135 -12.95 -19.49 -18.45
CA GLY A 135 -13.83 -20.61 -18.13
C GLY A 135 -13.13 -21.81 -17.49
N VAL A 136 -13.89 -22.91 -17.36
CA VAL A 136 -13.54 -24.04 -16.47
C VAL A 136 -12.27 -24.79 -16.90
N ARG A 137 -11.99 -24.90 -18.20
CA ARG A 137 -10.78 -25.59 -18.69
C ARG A 137 -9.49 -24.85 -18.29
N ALA A 138 -9.49 -23.52 -18.45
CA ALA A 138 -8.36 -22.67 -18.07
C ALA A 138 -8.17 -22.61 -16.55
N PHE A 139 -9.26 -22.70 -15.78
CA PHE A 139 -9.17 -22.86 -14.33
C PHE A 139 -8.37 -24.11 -13.93
N PHE A 140 -8.66 -25.28 -14.50
CA PHE A 140 -7.92 -26.49 -14.17
C PHE A 140 -6.45 -26.46 -14.61
N SER A 141 -6.13 -25.84 -15.76
CA SER A 141 -4.73 -25.67 -16.17
C SER A 141 -3.97 -24.72 -15.22
N SER A 142 -4.64 -23.67 -14.72
CA SER A 142 -4.05 -22.76 -13.74
C SER A 142 -3.75 -23.43 -12.40
N LEU A 143 -4.56 -24.42 -11.97
CA LEU A 143 -4.30 -25.19 -10.75
C LEU A 143 -3.01 -26.01 -10.84
N ILE A 144 -2.65 -26.50 -12.03
CA ILE A 144 -1.37 -27.18 -12.26
C ILE A 144 -0.21 -26.20 -12.06
N LEU A 145 -0.33 -24.98 -12.60
CA LEU A 145 0.66 -23.92 -12.37
C LEU A 145 0.78 -23.56 -10.87
N VAL A 146 -0.34 -23.49 -10.16
CA VAL A 146 -0.39 -23.28 -8.70
C VAL A 146 0.37 -24.38 -7.96
N LEU A 147 0.14 -25.64 -8.33
CA LEU A 147 0.83 -26.79 -7.74
C LEU A 147 2.34 -26.73 -7.97
N ILE A 148 2.80 -26.32 -9.16
CA ILE A 148 4.23 -26.19 -9.49
C ILE A 148 4.91 -25.11 -8.64
N ILE A 149 4.22 -24.00 -8.37
CA ILE A 149 4.77 -22.86 -7.61
C ILE A 149 4.64 -23.09 -6.09
N SER A 150 3.70 -23.93 -5.64
CA SER A 150 3.40 -24.18 -4.23
C SER A 150 4.60 -24.59 -3.34
N PRO A 151 5.63 -25.32 -3.81
CA PRO A 151 6.79 -25.66 -2.98
C PRO A 151 7.56 -24.42 -2.50
N ILE A 152 7.54 -23.32 -3.27
CA ILE A 152 8.18 -22.06 -2.88
C ILE A 152 7.55 -21.52 -1.58
N LEU A 153 6.22 -21.60 -1.43
CA LEU A 153 5.54 -21.18 -0.20
C LEU A 153 5.98 -21.98 1.03
N VAL A 154 6.27 -23.28 0.86
CA VAL A 154 6.72 -24.16 1.95
C VAL A 154 8.12 -23.76 2.43
N ILE A 155 9.01 -23.36 1.52
CA ILE A 155 10.34 -22.84 1.85
C ILE A 155 10.21 -21.58 2.71
N TYR A 156 9.38 -20.63 2.27
CA TYR A 156 9.17 -19.37 2.99
C TYR A 156 8.43 -19.57 4.32
N ARG A 157 7.49 -20.53 4.43
CA ARG A 157 6.71 -20.81 5.66
C ARG A 157 7.59 -21.05 6.88
N LYS A 158 8.72 -21.77 6.72
CA LYS A 158 9.61 -22.14 7.84
C LYS A 158 10.24 -20.92 8.53
N GLU A 159 10.28 -19.78 7.86
CA GLU A 159 10.87 -18.54 8.41
C GLU A 159 9.87 -17.67 9.19
N PHE A 160 8.57 -18.01 9.20
CA PHE A 160 7.54 -17.21 9.86
C PHE A 160 7.10 -17.80 11.20
N THR A 161 7.26 -17.02 12.26
CA THR A 161 6.58 -17.26 13.54
C THR A 161 5.30 -16.41 13.59
N LEU A 162 4.20 -16.93 14.16
CA LEU A 162 2.93 -16.19 14.28
C LEU A 162 3.12 -14.83 14.96
N ASN A 163 3.95 -14.78 16.01
CA ASN A 163 4.29 -13.55 16.72
C ASN A 163 5.05 -12.57 15.81
N GLY A 164 5.96 -13.05 14.96
CA GLY A 164 6.65 -12.23 13.98
C GLY A 164 5.71 -11.64 12.94
N VAL A 165 4.74 -12.42 12.46
CA VAL A 165 3.71 -11.97 11.51
C VAL A 165 2.84 -10.88 12.12
N GLN A 166 2.37 -11.06 13.36
CA GLN A 166 1.57 -10.05 14.04
C GLN A 166 2.34 -8.73 14.25
N VAL A 167 3.61 -8.81 14.66
CA VAL A 167 4.48 -7.62 14.79
C VAL A 167 4.68 -6.93 13.44
N ALA A 168 4.86 -7.70 12.37
CA ALA A 168 5.01 -7.17 11.02
C ALA A 168 3.73 -6.47 10.52
N PHE A 169 2.56 -7.09 10.69
CA PHE A 169 1.28 -6.48 10.36
C PHE A 169 1.04 -5.18 11.14
N ASN A 170 1.23 -5.22 12.46
CA ASN A 170 1.05 -4.03 13.30
C ASN A 170 1.95 -2.88 12.88
N ARG A 171 3.15 -3.16 12.36
CA ARG A 171 4.03 -2.12 11.81
C ARG A 171 3.61 -1.67 10.44
N LEU A 172 3.25 -2.59 9.56
CA LEU A 172 2.75 -2.28 8.22
C LEU A 172 1.58 -1.29 8.31
N PHE A 173 0.61 -1.54 9.19
CA PHE A 173 -0.51 -0.61 9.43
C PHE A 173 -0.16 0.67 10.21
N LYS A 174 1.00 0.74 10.87
CA LYS A 174 1.51 1.99 11.48
C LYS A 174 2.23 2.90 10.47
N LEU A 175 2.68 2.36 9.34
CA LEU A 175 3.34 3.17 8.31
C LEU A 175 2.30 4.07 7.62
N LYS A 176 2.58 5.39 7.57
CA LYS A 176 1.74 6.35 6.84
C LYS A 176 1.57 5.96 5.36
N ALA A 177 2.60 5.39 4.76
CA ALA A 177 2.58 4.90 3.38
C ALA A 177 1.48 3.86 3.12
N THR A 178 1.21 2.97 4.08
CA THR A 178 0.15 1.96 3.97
C THR A 178 -1.22 2.61 3.89
N TRP A 179 -1.49 3.59 4.74
CA TRP A 179 -2.74 4.34 4.70
C TRP A 179 -2.91 5.13 3.40
N TYR A 180 -1.83 5.76 2.91
CA TYR A 180 -1.84 6.43 1.61
C TYR A 180 -2.15 5.48 0.45
N PHE A 181 -1.57 4.28 0.47
CA PHE A 181 -1.85 3.25 -0.54
C PHE A 181 -3.31 2.77 -0.47
N LEU A 182 -3.86 2.53 0.72
CA LEU A 182 -5.26 2.15 0.89
C LEU A 182 -6.22 3.23 0.41
N ILE A 183 -5.93 4.50 0.72
CA ILE A 183 -6.73 5.64 0.23
C ILE A 183 -6.64 5.75 -1.30
N LEU A 184 -5.47 5.51 -1.89
CA LEU A 184 -5.30 5.51 -3.34
C LEU A 184 -6.16 4.43 -4.01
N ILE A 185 -6.15 3.20 -3.49
CA ILE A 185 -7.01 2.10 -3.97
C ILE A 185 -8.48 2.49 -3.85
N PHE A 186 -8.89 3.00 -2.69
CA PHE A 186 -10.27 3.43 -2.45
C PHE A 186 -10.69 4.53 -3.43
N ASN A 187 -9.87 5.56 -3.61
CA ASN A 187 -10.15 6.65 -4.56
C ASN A 187 -10.23 6.13 -5.99
N GLY A 188 -9.35 5.21 -6.40
CA GLY A 188 -9.41 4.57 -7.70
C GLY A 188 -10.71 3.79 -7.89
N PHE A 189 -11.09 2.96 -6.91
CA PHE A 189 -12.36 2.24 -6.94
C PHE A 189 -13.56 3.19 -7.07
N VAL A 190 -13.64 4.21 -6.22
CA VAL A 190 -14.74 5.20 -6.27
C VAL A 190 -14.74 5.94 -7.60
N PHE A 191 -13.59 6.38 -8.10
CA PHE A 191 -13.48 7.09 -9.38
C PHE A 191 -14.02 6.24 -10.54
N PHE A 192 -13.51 5.01 -10.70
CA PHE A 192 -13.88 4.16 -11.82
C PHE A 192 -15.28 3.56 -11.68
N LYS A 193 -15.67 3.13 -10.47
CA LYS A 193 -16.96 2.46 -10.27
C LYS A 193 -18.11 3.43 -10.06
N ILE A 194 -17.91 4.47 -9.26
CA ILE A 194 -18.98 5.42 -8.89
C ILE A 194 -18.90 6.68 -9.74
N GLY A 195 -17.70 7.24 -9.92
CA GLY A 195 -17.49 8.45 -10.69
C GLY A 195 -17.94 8.32 -12.14
N LEU A 196 -17.60 7.20 -12.81
CA LEU A 196 -18.04 6.94 -14.18
C LEU A 196 -19.54 6.61 -14.31
N SER A 197 -20.17 6.11 -13.25
CA SER A 197 -21.63 5.89 -13.18
C SER A 197 -22.41 7.16 -12.82
N THR A 198 -21.72 8.21 -12.39
CA THR A 198 -22.33 9.50 -12.08
C THR A 198 -22.41 10.32 -13.37
N LEU A 199 -23.52 11.03 -13.60
CA LEU A 199 -23.71 11.90 -14.77
C LEU A 199 -22.93 13.22 -14.65
N ILE A 200 -21.62 13.11 -14.41
CA ILE A 200 -20.63 14.17 -14.44
C ILE A 200 -19.72 13.92 -15.65
N SER A 201 -19.38 14.97 -16.40
CA SER A 201 -18.45 14.82 -17.53
C SER A 201 -17.07 14.39 -17.03
N ILE A 202 -16.34 13.55 -17.79
CA ILE A 202 -14.98 13.10 -17.41
C ILE A 202 -14.06 14.31 -17.13
N PRO A 203 -14.02 15.37 -17.95
CA PRO A 203 -13.22 16.55 -17.64
C PRO A 203 -13.58 17.19 -16.30
N THR A 204 -14.87 17.31 -15.98
CA THR A 204 -15.34 17.86 -14.69
C THR A 204 -14.94 16.94 -13.54
N LEU A 205 -15.08 15.62 -13.69
CA LEU A 205 -14.71 14.65 -12.67
C LEU A 205 -13.20 14.72 -12.37
N LEU A 206 -12.36 14.72 -13.41
CA LEU A 206 -10.91 14.88 -13.26
C LEU A 206 -10.54 16.22 -12.60
N LEU A 207 -11.23 17.30 -13.00
CA LEU A 207 -11.05 18.62 -12.41
C LEU A 207 -11.36 18.62 -10.92
N LEU A 208 -12.46 17.97 -10.48
CA LEU A 208 -12.80 17.86 -9.06
C LEU A 208 -11.70 17.14 -8.27
N PHE A 209 -11.18 16.03 -8.80
CA PHE A 209 -10.10 15.26 -8.17
C PHE A 209 -8.75 15.99 -8.11
N PHE A 210 -8.59 17.09 -8.85
CA PHE A 210 -7.38 17.92 -8.84
C PHE A 210 -7.57 19.23 -8.05
N VAL A 211 -8.64 19.97 -8.35
CA VAL A 211 -8.90 21.30 -7.79
C VAL A 211 -9.24 21.24 -6.30
N VAL A 212 -10.06 20.29 -5.86
CA VAL A 212 -10.41 20.17 -4.44
C VAL A 212 -9.16 19.92 -3.57
N PRO A 213 -8.29 18.95 -3.88
CA PRO A 213 -7.04 18.80 -3.14
C PRO A 213 -6.11 20.01 -3.25
N LEU A 214 -6.04 20.68 -4.40
CA LEU A 214 -5.26 21.91 -4.54
C LEU A 214 -5.79 23.03 -3.63
N MET A 215 -7.11 23.21 -3.56
CA MET A 215 -7.75 24.20 -2.68
C MET A 215 -7.50 23.88 -1.21
N ILE A 216 -7.62 22.61 -0.81
CA ILE A 216 -7.31 22.16 0.57
C ILE A 216 -5.85 22.47 0.91
N TYR A 217 -4.93 22.25 -0.04
CA TYR A 217 -3.53 22.59 0.15
C TYR A 217 -3.30 24.10 0.31
N LEU A 218 -3.94 24.93 -0.53
CA LEU A 218 -3.83 26.38 -0.42
C LEU A 218 -4.40 26.90 0.91
N ILE A 219 -5.55 26.36 1.34
CA ILE A 219 -6.17 26.67 2.63
C ILE A 219 -5.25 26.32 3.79
N ASP A 220 -4.61 25.15 3.79
CA ASP A 220 -3.67 24.77 4.84
C ASP A 220 -2.48 25.72 4.91
N ARG A 221 -1.93 26.11 3.76
CA ARG A 221 -0.78 27.02 3.70
C ARG A 221 -1.10 28.40 4.26
N VAL A 222 -2.33 28.88 4.08
CA VAL A 222 -2.74 30.25 4.47
C VAL A 222 -3.32 30.28 5.89
N ILE A 223 -4.14 29.29 6.24
CA ILE A 223 -5.00 29.34 7.45
C ILE A 223 -4.49 28.39 8.53
N LEU A 224 -4.28 27.11 8.19
CA LEU A 224 -4.08 26.08 9.22
C LEU A 224 -2.60 25.92 9.62
N MET A 225 -1.66 26.30 8.76
CA MET A 225 -0.20 26.24 8.98
C MET A 225 0.30 24.88 9.52
N ILE A 226 -0.35 23.76 9.16
CA ILE A 226 -0.07 22.43 9.75
C ILE A 226 1.23 21.83 9.18
N GLY A 227 1.87 22.47 8.19
CA GLY A 227 3.20 22.10 7.69
C GLY A 227 3.25 20.71 7.05
N LYS A 228 2.11 20.18 6.57
CA LYS A 228 2.06 18.88 5.90
C LYS A 228 2.58 18.99 4.46
N ARG A 229 3.30 17.97 3.98
CA ARG A 229 3.77 17.91 2.59
C ARG A 229 2.58 17.94 1.62
N LEU A 230 2.72 18.65 0.50
CA LEU A 230 1.75 18.74 -0.60
C LEU A 230 1.11 17.40 -0.96
N PHE A 231 1.94 16.35 -1.05
CA PHE A 231 1.50 14.98 -1.37
C PHE A 231 0.42 14.44 -0.41
N ASN A 232 0.56 14.70 0.90
CA ASN A 232 -0.41 14.21 1.89
C ASN A 232 -1.76 14.91 1.73
N MET A 233 -1.73 16.20 1.40
CA MET A 233 -2.94 17.00 1.21
C MET A 233 -3.67 16.60 -0.06
N PHE A 234 -2.92 16.27 -1.10
CA PHE A 234 -3.49 15.78 -2.35
C PHE A 234 -4.29 14.49 -2.13
N ILE A 235 -3.70 13.50 -1.45
CA ILE A 235 -4.36 12.23 -1.13
C ILE A 235 -5.63 12.45 -0.32
N LEU A 236 -5.57 13.30 0.71
CA LEU A 236 -6.72 13.57 1.58
C LEU A 236 -7.83 14.34 0.85
N GLY A 237 -7.48 15.29 -0.01
CA GLY A 237 -8.47 16.02 -0.79
C GLY A 237 -9.18 15.16 -1.82
N SER A 238 -8.46 14.28 -2.51
CA SER A 238 -9.09 13.29 -3.41
C SER A 238 -9.98 12.30 -2.64
N PHE A 239 -9.63 11.98 -1.38
CA PHE A 239 -10.49 11.17 -0.51
C PHE A 239 -11.80 11.87 -0.17
N THR A 240 -11.78 13.18 0.08
CA THR A 240 -13.00 13.97 0.32
C THR A 240 -13.93 13.95 -0.90
N VAL A 241 -13.40 14.13 -2.11
CA VAL A 241 -14.20 14.03 -3.35
C VAL A 241 -14.82 12.64 -3.49
N SER A 242 -14.03 11.60 -3.23
CA SER A 242 -14.50 10.21 -3.29
C SER A 242 -15.61 9.96 -2.26
N LEU A 243 -15.50 10.50 -1.05
CA LEU A 243 -16.53 10.38 -0.02
C LEU A 243 -17.84 11.05 -0.45
N ILE A 244 -17.78 12.25 -1.04
CA ILE A 244 -18.96 12.96 -1.55
C ILE A 244 -19.66 12.16 -2.64
N LEU A 245 -18.91 11.64 -3.62
CA LEU A 245 -19.45 10.81 -4.69
C LEU A 245 -20.07 9.51 -4.14
N MET A 246 -19.40 8.88 -3.17
CA MET A 246 -19.89 7.65 -2.56
C MET A 246 -21.18 7.90 -1.77
N ILE A 247 -21.26 8.97 -0.98
CA ILE A 247 -22.50 9.35 -0.27
C ILE A 247 -23.60 9.65 -1.29
N ASN A 248 -23.30 10.41 -2.35
CA ASN A 248 -24.27 10.69 -3.41
C ASN A 248 -24.83 9.40 -4.02
N PHE A 249 -23.97 8.41 -4.25
CA PHE A 249 -24.33 7.15 -4.89
C PHE A 249 -25.02 6.16 -3.95
N ILE A 250 -24.66 6.12 -2.67
CA ILE A 250 -25.30 5.21 -1.70
C ILE A 250 -26.71 5.71 -1.37
N PHE A 251 -26.85 6.99 -1.10
CA PHE A 251 -28.10 7.63 -0.74
C PHE A 251 -28.76 8.25 -1.97
N SER A 252 -29.17 7.40 -2.91
CA SER A 252 -29.83 7.80 -4.15
C SER A 252 -31.23 7.21 -4.27
N GLU A 253 -32.15 7.96 -4.86
CA GLU A 253 -33.55 7.59 -5.03
C GLU A 253 -33.91 7.47 -6.53
N ILE A 254 -34.69 6.46 -6.89
CA ILE A 254 -35.11 6.21 -8.27
C ILE A 254 -35.94 7.38 -8.79
N ILE A 255 -35.54 7.94 -9.92
CA ILE A 255 -36.28 9.00 -10.61
C ILE A 255 -37.14 8.39 -11.71
N ARG A 256 -36.50 7.69 -12.66
CA ARG A 256 -37.10 7.18 -13.88
C ARG A 256 -36.18 6.17 -14.57
N THR A 257 -36.74 5.39 -15.46
CA THR A 257 -36.00 4.57 -16.42
C THR A 257 -35.97 5.24 -17.79
N GLU A 258 -34.85 5.09 -18.50
CA GLU A 258 -34.68 5.63 -19.85
C GLU A 258 -34.12 4.56 -20.78
N GLN A 259 -34.70 4.43 -21.97
CA GLN A 259 -34.27 3.48 -22.98
C GLN A 259 -33.45 4.19 -24.07
N HIS A 260 -32.28 3.64 -24.36
CA HIS A 260 -31.35 4.19 -25.35
C HIS A 260 -30.87 3.08 -26.28
N TYR A 261 -31.22 3.18 -27.55
CA TYR A 261 -30.74 2.28 -28.60
C TYR A 261 -29.36 2.71 -29.08
N TYR A 262 -28.49 1.75 -29.41
CA TYR A 262 -27.12 2.05 -29.84
C TYR A 262 -26.85 1.54 -31.25
N ILE A 263 -25.93 2.22 -31.93
CA ILE A 263 -25.38 1.77 -33.19
C ILE A 263 -24.39 0.65 -32.88
N LYS A 264 -24.62 -0.56 -33.43
CA LYS A 264 -23.81 -1.74 -33.14
C LYS A 264 -22.32 -1.46 -33.45
N PRO A 265 -21.42 -1.48 -32.45
CA PRO A 265 -20.02 -1.18 -32.67
C PRO A 265 -19.31 -2.35 -33.36
N VAL A 266 -18.37 -2.05 -34.26
CA VAL A 266 -17.56 -3.08 -34.96
C VAL A 266 -16.51 -3.71 -34.03
N SER A 267 -15.84 -2.88 -33.22
CA SER A 267 -14.77 -3.33 -32.30
C SER A 267 -14.59 -2.42 -31.07
N SER A 268 -15.55 -1.52 -30.81
CA SER A 268 -15.46 -0.53 -29.74
C SER A 268 -16.19 -0.99 -28.47
N THR A 269 -15.55 -0.79 -27.31
CA THR A 269 -16.18 -0.92 -25.99
C THR A 269 -17.03 0.28 -25.61
N LEU A 270 -16.90 1.39 -26.34
CA LEU A 270 -17.72 2.59 -26.19
C LEU A 270 -18.93 2.50 -27.12
N LEU A 271 -20.13 2.56 -26.55
CA LEU A 271 -21.39 2.61 -27.28
C LEU A 271 -21.72 4.03 -27.73
N VAL A 272 -22.23 4.15 -28.95
CA VAL A 272 -22.80 5.39 -29.50
C VAL A 272 -24.31 5.22 -29.56
N PHE A 273 -25.04 6.01 -28.78
CA PHE A 273 -26.50 5.96 -28.73
C PHE A 273 -27.12 6.77 -29.88
N GLU A 274 -28.25 6.30 -30.40
CA GLU A 274 -29.08 7.04 -31.36
C GLU A 274 -29.46 8.40 -30.74
N GLY A 275 -29.32 9.48 -31.51
CA GLY A 275 -29.65 10.83 -31.03
C GLY A 275 -28.64 11.44 -30.05
N ASN A 276 -27.40 10.94 -30.00
CA ASN A 276 -26.30 11.49 -29.18
C ASN A 276 -26.57 11.43 -27.66
N GLY A 277 -27.38 10.46 -27.23
CA GLY A 277 -27.66 10.20 -25.81
C GLY A 277 -26.35 9.99 -25.03
N TYR A 278 -26.23 10.64 -23.87
CA TYR A 278 -25.07 10.53 -22.98
C TYR A 278 -23.70 10.85 -23.61
N ASP A 279 -23.64 11.62 -24.70
CA ASP A 279 -22.37 11.98 -25.34
C ASP A 279 -21.39 12.70 -24.39
N LYS A 280 -21.94 13.55 -23.53
CA LYS A 280 -21.19 14.27 -22.48
C LYS A 280 -20.74 13.37 -21.33
N TYR A 281 -21.26 12.14 -21.24
CA TYR A 281 -21.07 11.20 -20.14
C TYR A 281 -20.55 9.84 -20.67
N PRO A 282 -19.35 9.78 -21.26
CA PRO A 282 -18.79 8.54 -21.78
C PRO A 282 -18.60 7.43 -20.71
N GLY A 283 -18.56 7.78 -19.42
CA GLY A 283 -18.41 6.79 -18.34
C GLY A 283 -19.51 5.73 -18.30
N VAL A 284 -20.77 6.10 -18.59
CA VAL A 284 -21.92 5.17 -18.63
C VAL A 284 -22.07 4.44 -19.96
N ARG A 285 -21.16 4.70 -20.91
CA ARG A 285 -21.17 4.14 -22.27
C ARG A 285 -20.11 3.07 -22.52
N ILE A 286 -19.29 2.75 -21.50
CA ILE A 286 -18.18 1.80 -21.60
C ILE A 286 -18.65 0.43 -21.11
N PHE A 287 -18.57 -0.58 -21.98
CA PHE A 287 -18.97 -1.95 -21.69
C PHE A 287 -17.91 -2.95 -22.14
N TYR A 288 -17.63 -3.93 -21.28
CA TYR A 288 -16.54 -4.90 -21.51
C TYR A 288 -17.00 -6.22 -22.16
N LYS A 289 -18.30 -6.57 -22.08
CA LYS A 289 -18.84 -7.81 -22.65
C LYS A 289 -19.49 -7.55 -24.00
N MET A 290 -18.81 -7.92 -25.08
CA MET A 290 -19.29 -7.68 -26.45
C MET A 290 -20.42 -8.61 -26.90
N ASP A 291 -20.54 -9.80 -26.31
CA ASP A 291 -21.56 -10.78 -26.75
C ASP A 291 -22.98 -10.27 -26.51
N ASN A 292 -23.25 -9.76 -25.30
CA ASN A 292 -24.53 -9.15 -24.96
C ASN A 292 -24.86 -7.94 -25.86
N ILE A 293 -23.85 -7.19 -26.31
CA ILE A 293 -24.03 -6.02 -27.17
C ILE A 293 -24.43 -6.44 -28.60
N LYS A 294 -23.94 -7.59 -29.08
CA LYS A 294 -24.29 -8.11 -30.41
C LYS A 294 -25.74 -8.63 -30.46
N GLU A 295 -26.16 -9.29 -29.39
CA GLU A 295 -27.49 -9.92 -29.26
C GLU A 295 -28.63 -8.93 -28.98
N ASN A 296 -28.31 -7.73 -28.49
CA ASN A 296 -29.28 -6.70 -28.15
C ASN A 296 -29.10 -5.44 -29.00
N ASP A 297 -30.06 -4.53 -28.93
CA ASP A 297 -30.10 -3.31 -29.77
C ASP A 297 -30.12 -2.02 -28.93
N GLY A 298 -30.35 -2.12 -27.62
CA GLY A 298 -30.41 -0.99 -26.71
C GLY A 298 -30.15 -1.34 -25.25
N LEU A 299 -30.19 -0.32 -24.42
CA LEU A 299 -30.04 -0.37 -22.97
C LEU A 299 -31.18 0.38 -22.29
N GLU A 300 -31.72 -0.19 -21.23
CA GLU A 300 -32.59 0.51 -20.28
C GLU A 300 -31.78 0.90 -19.05
N PHE A 301 -31.64 2.20 -18.80
CA PHE A 301 -30.94 2.75 -17.66
C PHE A 301 -31.90 3.05 -16.51
N THR A 302 -31.55 2.65 -15.30
CA THR A 302 -32.21 3.13 -14.07
C THR A 302 -31.48 4.36 -13.56
N LEU A 303 -32.12 5.52 -13.69
CA LEU A 303 -31.58 6.78 -13.20
C LEU A 303 -32.06 7.06 -11.77
N GLU A 304 -31.10 7.36 -10.91
CA GLU A 304 -31.36 7.76 -9.53
C GLU A 304 -30.80 9.17 -9.26
N LYS A 305 -31.46 9.92 -8.38
CA LYS A 305 -30.99 11.21 -7.89
C LYS A 305 -30.26 10.97 -6.58
N GLY A 306 -28.97 11.27 -6.53
CA GLY A 306 -28.21 11.17 -5.30
C GLY A 306 -28.52 12.28 -4.29
N PHE A 307 -28.08 12.08 -3.05
CA PHE A 307 -28.26 13.01 -1.93
C PHE A 307 -27.85 14.45 -2.23
N PHE A 308 -26.78 14.66 -3.01
CA PHE A 308 -26.31 16.00 -3.39
C PHE A 308 -27.01 16.52 -4.67
N GLY A 309 -28.08 15.86 -5.12
CA GLY A 309 -28.83 16.20 -6.32
C GLY A 309 -28.16 15.81 -7.63
N ILE A 310 -27.07 15.05 -7.57
CA ILE A 310 -26.33 14.61 -8.76
C ILE A 310 -26.91 13.27 -9.23
N ASN A 311 -27.31 13.22 -10.50
CA ASN A 311 -27.89 12.02 -11.10
C ASN A 311 -26.83 10.93 -11.31
N VAL A 312 -27.21 9.68 -11.06
CA VAL A 312 -26.38 8.49 -11.23
C VAL A 312 -27.15 7.43 -12.03
N VAL A 313 -26.43 6.68 -12.86
CA VAL A 313 -26.92 5.44 -13.46
C VAL A 313 -26.59 4.31 -12.49
N LYS A 314 -27.61 3.75 -11.84
CA LYS A 314 -27.40 2.70 -10.82
C LYS A 314 -27.24 1.33 -11.45
N ASN A 315 -28.15 1.01 -12.35
CA ASN A 315 -28.28 -0.28 -13.02
C ASN A 315 -28.62 -0.06 -14.50
N PHE A 316 -28.35 -1.08 -15.31
CA PHE A 316 -28.75 -1.13 -16.72
C PHE A 316 -29.15 -2.54 -17.11
N GLU A 317 -30.10 -2.65 -18.03
CA GLU A 317 -30.54 -3.91 -18.63
C GLU A 317 -30.46 -3.82 -20.15
N PHE A 318 -30.09 -4.93 -20.81
CA PHE A 318 -30.06 -4.99 -22.27
C PHE A 318 -31.46 -5.24 -22.81
N ILE A 319 -31.83 -4.52 -23.86
CA ILE A 319 -33.13 -4.60 -24.53
C ILE A 319 -32.96 -4.79 -26.04
N SER A 320 -33.91 -5.47 -26.68
CA SER A 320 -33.98 -5.62 -28.13
C SER A 320 -35.08 -4.72 -28.71
N LYS A 321 -34.87 -4.25 -29.95
CA LYS A 321 -35.83 -3.43 -30.68
C LYS A 321 -36.98 -4.36 -31.13
N ARG A 322 -38.17 -4.21 -30.54
CA ARG A 322 -39.35 -4.98 -30.94
C ARG A 322 -39.78 -4.67 -32.36
#